data_AF-A0A920AYM6-F1
#
_entry.id   AF-A0A920AYM6-F1
#
_cell.length_a   1.000
_cell.length_b   1.000
_cell.length_c   1.000
_cell.angle_alpha   90.00
_cell.angle_beta   90.00
_cell.angle_gamma   90.00
#
_symmetry.space_group_name_H-M   'P 1'
#
loop_
_entity.id
_entity.type
_entity.pdbx_description
1 polymer ?
#
loop_
_entity_poly.entity_id
_entity_poly.type
_entity_poly.pdbx_seq_one_letter_code
_entity_poly.pdbx_strand_id
1 'polypeptide(L)' 'MKSRISDIYDKKSGKLQFVEISSEFYNQKATKVAKSISTLVYR' A
#
# COMPACT_ATOMS: atom_id res chain seq x y z
N MET A 1 -2.93 7.67 -10.89
CA MET A 1 -2.69 6.97 -9.60
C MET A 1 -1.25 7.21 -9.20
N LYS A 2 -0.99 7.50 -7.93
CA LYS A 2 0.37 7.52 -7.37
C LYS A 2 0.41 6.55 -6.19
N SER A 3 1.35 5.62 -6.22
CA SER A 3 1.47 4.58 -5.19
C SER A 3 2.89 4.54 -4.64
N ARG A 4 3.00 4.20 -3.35
CA ARG A 4 4.28 3.99 -2.67
C ARG A 4 4.15 2.91 -1.62
N ILE A 5 5.23 2.17 -1.40
CA ILE A 5 5.34 1.30 -0.23
C ILE A 5 5.35 2.20 1.01
N SER A 6 4.37 2.01 1.89
CA SER A 6 4.29 2.75 3.16
C SER A 6 5.00 2.02 4.28
N ASP A 7 5.00 0.69 4.27
CA ASP A 7 5.67 -0.12 5.28
C ASP A 7 6.03 -1.53 4.76
N ILE A 8 7.04 -2.14 5.37
CA ILE A 8 7.40 -3.55 5.19
C ILE A 8 7.68 -4.14 6.57
N TYR A 9 6.94 -5.18 6.94
CA TYR A 9 7.11 -5.80 8.24
C TYR A 9 6.88 -7.31 8.21
N ASP A 10 7.55 -7.98 9.13
CA ASP A 10 7.46 -9.44 9.27
C ASP A 10 6.58 -9.83 10.48
N LYS A 11 5.88 -10.95 10.35
CA LYS A 11 5.14 -11.59 11.44
C LYS A 11 5.50 -13.06 11.52
N LYS A 12 5.07 -13.71 12.61
CA LYS A 12 5.28 -15.15 12.86
C LYS A 12 6.77 -15.55 12.78
N SER A 13 7.63 -14.73 13.40
CA SER A 13 9.08 -14.94 13.43
C SER A 13 9.71 -15.03 12.03
N GLY A 14 9.32 -14.11 11.13
CA GLY A 14 9.84 -14.06 9.75
C GLY A 14 9.17 -15.02 8.77
N LYS A 15 8.15 -15.78 9.20
CA LYS A 15 7.45 -16.74 8.32
C LYS A 15 6.39 -16.11 7.41
N LEU A 16 6.04 -14.85 7.64
CA LEU A 16 5.12 -14.09 6.80
C LEU A 16 5.66 -12.68 6.66
N GLN A 17 5.77 -12.22 5.43
CA GLN A 17 6.15 -10.86 5.11
C GLN A 17 4.94 -10.09 4.60
N PHE A 18 4.80 -8.87 5.09
CA PHE A 18 3.71 -7.96 4.75
C PHE A 18 4.31 -6.74 4.08
N VAL A 19 3.71 -6.33 2.97
CA VAL A 19 4.07 -5.08 2.26
C VAL A 19 2.83 -4.23 2.18
N GLU A 20 2.88 -3.07 2.82
CA GLU A 20 1.81 -2.09 2.78
C GLU A 20 2.05 -1.10 1.63
N ILE A 21 1.03 -0.93 0.80
CA ILE A 21 1.05 -0.04 -0.35
C ILE A 21 -0.02 1.02 -0.15
N SER A 22 0.43 2.26 0.01
CA SER A 22 -0.44 3.43 0.02
C SER A 22 -0.62 3.95 -1.40
N SER A 23 -1.87 4.15 -1.83
CA SER A 23 -2.21 4.67 -3.15
C SER A 23 -3.12 5.89 -3.06
N GLU A 24 -2.81 6.90 -3.87
CA GLU A 24 -3.62 8.10 -4.03
C GLU A 24 -4.17 8.17 -5.46
N PHE A 25 -5.47 8.44 -5.55
CA PHE A 25 -6.20 8.53 -6.81
C PHE A 25 -6.61 9.97 -7.07
N TYR A 26 -6.40 10.40 -8.30
CA TYR A 26 -6.64 11.75 -8.76
C TYR A 26 -7.57 11.71 -9.98
N ASN A 27 -8.51 12.63 -10.06
CA ASN A 27 -9.37 12.78 -11.24
C ASN A 27 -8.62 13.49 -12.38
N GLN A 28 -9.29 13.69 -13.52
CA GLN A 28 -8.72 14.37 -14.70
C GLN A 28 -8.29 15.83 -14.43
N LYS A 29 -8.80 16.46 -13.37
CA LYS A 29 -8.44 17.82 -12.93
C LYS A 29 -7.32 17.84 -11.89
N ALA A 30 -6.60 16.72 -11.72
CA ALA A 30 -5.57 16.53 -10.70
C ALA A 30 -6.05 16.76 -9.25
N THR A 31 -7.36 16.68 -8.99
CA THR A 31 -7.91 16.71 -7.63
C THR A 31 -7.84 15.32 -7.03
N LYS A 32 -7.33 15.20 -5.81
CA LYS A 32 -7.32 13.92 -5.09
C LYS A 32 -8.75 13.52 -4.71
N VAL A 33 -9.17 12.33 -5.11
CA VAL A 33 -10.55 11.85 -4.92
C VAL A 33 -10.66 10.63 -4.01
N ALA A 34 -9.59 9.84 -3.90
CA ALA A 34 -9.58 8.68 -3.01
C ALA A 34 -8.17 8.37 -2.51
N LYS A 35 -8.13 7.62 -1.41
CA LYS A 35 -6.94 6.96 -0.88
C LYS A 35 -7.26 5.50 -0.59
N SER A 36 -6.29 4.63 -0.83
CA SER A 36 -6.36 3.24 -0.37
C SER A 36 -5.05 2.84 0.31
N ILE A 37 -5.19 1.91 1.25
CA ILE A 37 -4.09 1.14 1.81
C ILE A 37 -4.37 -0.31 1.44
N SER A 38 -3.41 -0.95 0.79
CA SER A 38 -3.48 -2.34 0.41
C SER A 38 -2.31 -3.08 1.03
N THR A 39 -2.57 -4.22 1.66
CA THR A 39 -1.54 -5.04 2.28
C THR A 39 -1.39 -6.33 1.49
N LEU A 40 -0.21 -6.53 0.90
CA LEU A 40 0.16 -7.81 0.31
C LEU A 40 0.78 -8.69 1.40
N VAL A 41 0.30 -9.91 1.51
CA VAL A 41 0.85 -10.93 2.41
C VAL A 41 1.47 -12.02 1.56
N TYR A 42 2.75 -12.32 1.77
CA TYR A 42 3.43 -13.44 1.14
C TYR A 42 4.27 -14.24 2.14
N ARG A 43 4.50 -15.50 1.77
CA ARG A 43 5.13 -16.52 2.60
C ARG A 43 6.39 -17.04 1.94
#